data_AF-A0A1G4Q5J6-F1
#
_entry.id   AF-A0A1G4Q5J6-F1
#
_cell.length_a   1.000
_cell.length_b   1.000
_cell.length_c   1.000
_cell.angle_alpha   90.00
_cell.angle_beta   90.00
_cell.angle_gamma   90.00
#
_symmetry.space_group_name_H-M   'P 1'
#
loop_
_entity.id
_entity.type
_entity.pdbx_description
1 polymer ?
#
loop_
_entity_poly.entity_id
_entity_poly.type
_entity_poly.pdbx_seq_one_letter_code
_entity_poly.pdbx_strand_id
1 'polypeptide(L)'
;MSRVIKPKNKFMNENHYDNSVYGPSKKVRIHHEGEDYHKAATLSQWLFVKYDISYKTFRNKSKAKRDELRKEYEEDTNHCLDKCDMKDE
;
A
#
# COMPACT_ATOMS: atom_id res chain seq x y z
N MET A 1 12.73 49.69 -13.59
CA MET A 1 11.37 49.69 -14.18
C MET A 1 10.38 49.21 -13.14
N SER A 2 9.18 49.78 -13.18
CA SER A 2 8.19 49.92 -12.10
C SER A 2 7.60 48.61 -11.55
N ARG A 3 7.47 48.52 -10.21
CA ARG A 3 6.58 47.54 -9.55
C ARG A 3 5.16 48.09 -9.59
N VAL A 4 4.34 47.55 -10.48
CA VAL A 4 2.91 47.87 -10.53
C VAL A 4 2.21 47.22 -9.33
N ILE A 5 1.87 48.04 -8.33
CA ILE A 5 1.04 47.65 -7.19
C ILE A 5 -0.42 47.86 -7.59
N LYS A 6 -1.21 46.79 -7.65
CA LYS A 6 -2.68 46.87 -7.68
C LYS A 6 -3.23 46.81 -6.24
N PRO A 7 -4.27 47.59 -5.91
CA PRO A 7 -4.89 47.56 -4.59
C PRO A 7 -5.67 46.25 -4.43
N LYS A 8 -5.48 45.58 -3.28
CA LYS A 8 -6.25 44.42 -2.81
C LYS A 8 -6.21 43.11 -3.63
N ASN A 9 -5.18 42.87 -4.43
CA ASN A 9 -4.99 41.59 -5.14
C ASN A 9 -3.95 40.69 -4.47
N LYS A 10 -4.26 40.20 -3.26
CA LYS A 10 -3.57 39.01 -2.74
C LYS A 10 -4.26 37.81 -3.36
N PHE A 11 -3.60 37.13 -4.29
CA PHE A 11 -3.93 35.72 -4.51
C PHE A 11 -3.52 35.01 -3.23
N MET A 12 -4.45 34.90 -2.30
CA MET A 12 -4.35 33.91 -1.25
C MET A 12 -4.42 32.58 -1.96
N ASN A 13 -3.44 31.69 -1.73
CA ASN A 13 -3.73 30.28 -1.87
C ASN A 13 -4.81 30.00 -0.82
N GLU A 14 -6.07 30.04 -1.24
CA GLU A 14 -7.13 29.47 -0.44
C GLU A 14 -6.74 28.00 -0.25
N ASN A 15 -6.64 27.57 1.00
CA ASN A 15 -6.62 26.16 1.32
C ASN A 15 -7.99 25.65 0.91
N HIS A 16 -8.16 25.29 -0.37
CA HIS A 16 -9.19 24.37 -0.78
C HIS A 16 -8.92 23.10 0.01
N TYR A 17 -9.52 23.00 1.20
CA TYR A 17 -9.83 21.71 1.78
C TYR A 17 -10.79 21.08 0.79
N ASP A 18 -10.20 20.34 -0.14
CA ASP A 18 -10.93 19.41 -0.96
C ASP A 18 -11.52 18.40 0.02
N ASN A 19 -12.77 18.67 0.42
CA ASN A 19 -13.58 17.79 1.24
C ASN A 19 -14.07 16.62 0.35
N SER A 20 -13.16 16.09 -0.48
CA SER A 20 -13.41 14.98 -1.38
C SER A 20 -13.30 13.67 -0.60
N VAL A 21 -14.36 13.45 0.18
CA VAL A 21 -14.99 12.13 0.28
C VAL A 21 -15.35 11.58 -1.13
N TYR A 22 -15.20 12.39 -2.19
CA TYR A 22 -15.35 12.08 -3.61
C TYR A 22 -14.03 12.00 -4.42
N GLY A 23 -12.85 11.96 -3.78
CA GLY A 23 -11.63 11.48 -4.45
C GLY A 23 -11.72 9.96 -4.62
N PRO A 24 -10.96 9.30 -5.52
CA PRO A 24 -11.00 7.84 -5.63
C PRO A 24 -10.80 7.28 -4.24
N SER A 25 -11.89 6.72 -3.68
CA SER A 25 -12.02 6.42 -2.25
C SER A 25 -10.70 5.82 -1.81
N LYS A 26 -9.97 6.55 -0.94
CA LYS A 26 -8.79 5.96 -0.32
C LYS A 26 -9.34 4.83 0.52
N LYS A 27 -9.42 3.64 -0.08
CA LYS A 27 -9.86 2.41 0.57
C LYS A 27 -8.86 2.19 1.69
N VAL A 28 -9.21 2.69 2.87
CA VAL A 28 -8.49 2.34 4.09
C VAL A 28 -8.72 0.85 4.21
N ARG A 29 -7.64 0.08 4.06
CA ARG A 29 -7.69 -1.36 4.27
C ARG A 29 -7.82 -1.49 5.79
N ILE A 30 -9.01 -1.86 6.25
CA ILE A 30 -9.29 -2.12 7.68
C ILE A 30 -9.29 -3.64 7.78
N HIS A 31 -8.42 -4.20 8.61
CA HIS A 31 -8.51 -5.60 9.01
C HIS A 31 -9.06 -5.65 10.43
N HIS A 32 -9.87 -6.66 10.74
CA HIS A 32 -10.44 -6.87 12.07
C HIS A 32 -9.51 -7.72 12.94
N GLU A 33 -9.55 -7.50 14.26
CA GLU A 33 -8.87 -8.36 15.23
C GLU A 33 -9.39 -9.79 15.10
N GLY A 34 -8.50 -10.74 14.82
CA GLY A 34 -8.84 -12.15 14.59
C GLY A 34 -8.98 -12.57 13.13
N GLU A 35 -8.62 -11.72 12.17
CA GLU A 35 -8.50 -12.15 10.77
C GLU A 35 -7.44 -13.24 10.59
N ASP A 36 -7.85 -14.33 9.95
CA ASP A 36 -7.00 -15.48 9.69
C ASP A 36 -6.04 -15.20 8.53
N TYR A 37 -4.78 -14.95 8.85
CA TYR A 37 -3.74 -14.68 7.87
C TYR A 37 -3.44 -15.90 6.97
N HIS A 38 -3.78 -17.13 7.39
CA HIS A 38 -3.61 -18.33 6.57
C HIS A 38 -4.51 -18.33 5.33
N LYS A 39 -5.60 -17.54 5.35
CA LYS A 39 -6.55 -17.39 4.23
C LYS A 39 -6.23 -16.21 3.32
N ALA A 40 -5.10 -15.54 3.52
CA ALA A 40 -4.73 -14.39 2.70
C ALA A 40 -4.47 -14.81 1.25
N ALA A 41 -5.16 -14.18 0.30
CA ALA A 41 -5.03 -14.49 -1.13
C ALA A 41 -3.78 -13.86 -1.76
N THR A 42 -3.16 -12.88 -1.10
CA THR A 42 -1.95 -12.23 -1.59
C THR A 42 -0.97 -11.98 -0.47
N LEU A 43 0.32 -11.97 -0.80
CA LEU A 43 1.39 -11.55 0.10
C LEU A 43 1.10 -10.18 0.74
N SER A 44 0.55 -9.24 -0.03
CA SER A 44 0.23 -7.90 0.49
C SER A 44 -0.88 -7.88 1.54
N GLN A 45 -1.80 -8.84 1.49
CA GLN A 45 -2.85 -9.01 2.49
C GLN A 45 -2.30 -9.74 3.71
N TRP A 46 -1.51 -10.80 3.51
CA TRP A 46 -0.87 -11.52 4.61
C TRP A 46 0.06 -10.62 5.43
N LEU A 47 0.90 -9.82 4.76
CA LEU A 47 1.78 -8.85 5.43
C LEU A 47 0.99 -7.83 6.27
N PHE A 48 -0.19 -7.45 5.79
CA PHE A 48 -1.05 -6.50 6.47
C PHE A 48 -1.76 -7.12 7.68
N VAL A 49 -2.30 -8.34 7.54
CA VAL A 49 -3.01 -9.03 8.63
C VAL A 49 -2.03 -9.55 9.70
N LYS A 50 -0.87 -10.09 9.31
CA LYS A 50 0.09 -10.71 10.23
C LYS A 50 1.00 -9.71 10.95
N TYR A 51 1.47 -8.67 10.25
CA TYR A 51 2.47 -7.73 10.78
C TYR A 51 2.03 -6.27 10.76
N ASP A 52 0.81 -5.97 10.30
CA ASP A 52 0.34 -4.60 10.09
C ASP A 52 1.31 -3.75 9.25
N ILE A 53 1.95 -4.37 8.24
CA ILE A 53 2.87 -3.66 7.33
C ILE A 53 2.33 -3.55 5.92
N SER A 54 2.56 -2.37 5.33
CA SER A 54 2.24 -2.15 3.93
C SER A 54 3.23 -2.88 3.01
N TYR A 55 2.77 -3.23 1.80
CA TYR A 55 3.64 -3.81 0.76
C TYR A 55 4.81 -2.88 0.37
N LYS A 56 4.63 -1.56 0.48
CA LYS A 56 5.72 -0.58 0.26
C LYS A 56 6.82 -0.74 1.30
N THR A 57 6.43 -0.90 2.57
CA THR A 57 7.36 -1.15 3.68
C THR A 57 8.12 -2.45 3.46
N PHE A 58 7.43 -3.51 3.03
CA PHE A 58 8.06 -4.77 2.64
C PHE A 58 9.07 -4.59 1.49
N ARG A 59 8.70 -3.85 0.44
CA ARG A 59 9.58 -3.62 -0.73
C ARG A 59 10.87 -2.89 -0.37
N ASN A 60 10.84 -2.04 0.64
CA ASN A 60 12.02 -1.31 1.13
C ASN A 60 12.95 -2.16 2.02
N LYS A 61 12.55 -3.37 2.41
CA LYS A 61 13.43 -4.29 3.18
C LYS A 61 14.54 -4.87 2.29
N SER A 62 15.62 -5.31 2.94
CA SER A 62 16.73 -6.01 2.28
C SER A 62 16.24 -7.26 1.53
N LYS A 63 16.97 -7.68 0.49
CA LYS A 63 16.61 -8.86 -0.30
C LYS A 63 16.43 -10.10 0.58
N ALA A 64 17.41 -10.37 1.45
CA ALA A 64 17.34 -11.49 2.40
C ALA A 64 16.04 -11.47 3.23
N LYS A 65 15.67 -10.30 3.78
CA LYS A 65 14.46 -10.19 4.58
C LYS A 65 13.18 -10.34 3.77
N ARG A 66 13.19 -9.95 2.50
CA ARG A 66 12.06 -10.17 1.59
C ARG A 66 11.89 -11.65 1.24
N ASP A 67 13.01 -12.36 1.04
CA ASP A 67 12.98 -13.79 0.71
C ASP A 67 12.55 -14.63 1.92
N GLU A 68 12.98 -14.28 3.13
CA GLU A 68 12.46 -14.86 4.38
C GLU A 68 10.93 -14.73 4.51
N LEU A 69 10.41 -13.50 4.32
CA LEU A 69 8.97 -13.24 4.44
C LEU A 69 8.13 -13.90 3.33
N ARG A 70 8.71 -14.12 2.15
CA ARG A 70 8.07 -14.87 1.06
C ARG A 70 7.95 -16.35 1.41
N LYS A 71 9.04 -16.92 1.94
CA LYS A 71 9.05 -18.31 2.41
C LYS A 71 8.04 -18.52 3.53
N GLU A 72 7.99 -17.60 4.49
CA GLU A 72 7.03 -17.68 5.60
C GLU A 72 5.57 -17.53 5.11
N TYR A 73 5.32 -16.69 4.11
CA TYR A 73 4.01 -16.60 3.46
C TYR A 73 3.60 -17.92 2.78
N GLU A 74 4.53 -18.55 2.06
CA GLU A 74 4.29 -19.82 1.37
C GLU A 74 4.00 -20.95 2.37
N GLU A 75 4.74 -21.00 3.48
CA GLU A 75 4.50 -21.96 4.57
C GLU A 75 3.15 -21.73 5.26
N ASP A 76 2.77 -20.48 5.52
CA ASP A 76 1.51 -20.15 6.20
C ASP A 76 0.27 -20.39 5.34
N THR A 77 0.32 -20.02 4.06
CA THR A 77 -0.85 -19.99 3.17
C THR A 77 -0.93 -21.21 2.25
N ASN A 78 0.13 -22.03 2.19
CA ASN A 78 0.33 -23.05 1.15
C ASN A 78 0.19 -22.50 -0.28
N HIS A 79 0.33 -21.18 -0.45
CA HIS A 79 0.11 -20.51 -1.71
C HIS A 79 1.47 -20.25 -2.37
N CYS A 80 1.79 -21.02 -3.40
CA CYS A 80 3.02 -20.86 -4.15
C CYS A 80 3.00 -19.51 -4.90
N LEU A 81 3.90 -18.58 -4.55
CA LEU A 81 4.02 -17.29 -5.24
C LEU A 81 4.74 -17.41 -6.59
N ASP A 82 5.62 -18.40 -6.69
CA ASP A 82 6.10 -18.87 -7.96
C ASP A 82 4.95 -19.61 -8.62
N LYS A 83 4.35 -18.99 -9.64
CA LYS A 83 3.62 -19.76 -10.64
C LYS A 83 4.50 -20.97 -10.94
N CYS A 84 3.91 -22.16 -10.91
CA CYS A 84 4.47 -23.28 -11.62
C CYS A 84 4.86 -22.75 -13.00
N ASP A 85 6.16 -22.61 -13.27
CA ASP A 85 6.72 -22.58 -14.60
C ASP A 85 6.46 -23.98 -15.19
N MET A 86 5.18 -24.34 -15.37
CA MET A 86 4.80 -25.33 -16.36
C MET A 86 5.08 -24.63 -17.68
N LYS A 87 6.31 -24.85 -18.16
CA LYS A 87 6.64 -24.71 -19.56
C LYS A 87 5.60 -25.55 -20.30
N ASP A 88 4.70 -24.89 -21.02
CA ASP A 88 3.90 -25.56 -22.03
C ASP A 88 4.88 -26.22 -23.01
N GLU A 89 4.74 -27.54 -23.13
CA GLU A 89 5.50 -28.45 -23.98
C GLU A 89 5.12 -28.30 -25.46
#